data_AF-A0A227KHE8-F1
#
_entry.id   AF-A0A227KHE8-F1
#
_cell.length_a   1.000
_cell.length_b   1.000
_cell.length_c   1.000
_cell.angle_alpha   90.00
_cell.angle_beta   90.00
_cell.angle_gamma   90.00
#
_symmetry.space_group_name_H-M   'P 1'
#
loop_
_entity.id
_entity.type
_entity.pdbx_description
1 polymer ?
#
loop_
_entity_poly.entity_id
_entity_poly.type
_entity_poly.pdbx_seq_one_letter_code
_entity_poly.pdbx_strand_id
1 'polypeptide(L)'
;MNSVYVNEMVAHRRHLHKRPEEGWTEFETTYYIVDQLRKMGIPVTVGKANINEKEVLGRDPQLVEDAITRAVNHGVPQAFIDECAGYTGAVAVIDTGRPGPTTAFRSDIDCVLVRESKDPDHLPNKLGFASERPGFMHACGHDGHSAVGLALAHWIWDNKDNLSGKFKLIFQPAEEGVRGARAMVEAGIVDDVDYFVGGHVGGVIGLGEVAVMDGGFLASSKFDVTIEGKAAHAGNCPQLGNNALMAACAASMMLQGIPRHGDGATRVSVGTLHAGEGRNVVPAHAKIQMEVRGETKEVNDFMKNFVYDIFAGIDKSYRVKSKVELAGESITLTPCPEFFDTVEEVMAKIPNVKLVPRIHCPSGSEDCALFLSRVIKNGGKAAFILYGCNHKGHHRSNFDIQDEQSLPNAFEIYKGIAQVVNKLPN
;
A
#
# COMPACT_ATOMS: atom_id res chain seq x y z
N MET A 1 25.72 -7.11 -14.12
CA MET A 1 24.77 -6.22 -13.42
C MET A 1 25.45 -5.62 -12.20
N ASN A 2 26.42 -4.73 -12.40
CA ASN A 2 27.16 -4.10 -11.31
C ASN A 2 27.21 -2.58 -11.56
N SER A 3 26.01 -1.99 -11.73
CA SER A 3 25.85 -0.55 -11.86
C SER A 3 25.72 0.09 -10.48
N VAL A 4 26.11 1.35 -10.37
CA VAL A 4 25.96 2.16 -9.15
C VAL A 4 24.51 2.10 -8.62
N TYR A 5 23.53 2.18 -9.52
CA TYR A 5 22.10 2.12 -9.19
C TYR A 5 21.69 0.83 -8.49
N VAL A 6 22.25 -0.33 -8.88
CA VAL A 6 21.89 -1.62 -8.25
C VAL A 6 22.44 -1.70 -6.83
N ASN A 7 23.67 -1.24 -6.61
CA ASN A 7 24.27 -1.25 -5.28
C ASN A 7 23.55 -0.29 -4.34
N GLU A 8 23.20 0.91 -4.82
CA GLU A 8 22.40 1.88 -4.08
C GLU A 8 21.00 1.35 -3.78
N MET A 9 20.34 0.73 -4.76
CA MET A 9 19.02 0.11 -4.58
C MET A 9 19.02 -0.92 -3.45
N VAL A 10 20.00 -1.83 -3.43
CA VAL A 10 20.13 -2.82 -2.35
C VAL A 10 20.38 -2.13 -1.00
N ALA A 11 21.20 -1.07 -0.97
CA ALA A 11 21.45 -0.30 0.24
C ALA A 11 20.19 0.43 0.75
N HIS A 12 19.42 1.07 -0.15
CA HIS A 12 18.15 1.73 0.16
C HIS A 12 17.16 0.74 0.75
N ARG A 13 16.97 -0.41 0.11
CA ARG A 13 16.08 -1.45 0.60
C ARG A 13 16.45 -1.86 2.02
N ARG A 14 17.71 -2.23 2.25
CA ARG A 14 18.16 -2.72 3.57
C ARG A 14 18.10 -1.63 4.64
N HIS A 15 18.24 -0.36 4.27
CA HIS A 15 18.00 0.76 5.19
C HIS A 15 16.53 0.84 5.60
N LEU A 16 15.62 0.84 4.62
CA LEU A 16 14.18 0.93 4.85
C LEU A 16 13.65 -0.29 5.64
N HIS A 17 14.13 -1.50 5.31
CA HIS A 17 13.74 -2.73 6.00
C HIS A 17 13.98 -2.70 7.51
N LYS A 18 15.07 -2.05 7.96
CA LYS A 18 15.42 -1.92 9.38
C LYS A 18 14.44 -1.03 10.14
N ARG A 19 13.81 -0.08 9.48
CA ARG A 19 12.97 0.96 10.10
C ARG A 19 11.56 1.00 9.47
N PRO A 20 10.83 -0.13 9.50
CA PRO A 20 9.52 -0.22 8.86
C PRO A 20 8.50 0.65 9.58
N GLU A 21 7.64 1.35 8.86
CA GLU A 21 6.59 2.22 9.42
C GLU A 21 5.21 1.90 8.84
N GLU A 22 4.18 1.81 9.69
CA GLU A 22 2.82 1.48 9.23
C GLU A 22 2.17 2.67 8.53
N GLY A 23 1.14 2.39 7.73
CA GLY A 23 0.51 3.40 6.92
C GLY A 23 0.03 4.65 7.68
N TRP A 24 0.32 5.82 7.13
CA TRP A 24 0.17 7.17 7.71
C TRP A 24 1.19 7.57 8.78
N THR A 25 2.11 6.69 9.16
CA THR A 25 3.12 6.94 10.21
C THR A 25 4.57 6.96 9.69
N GLU A 26 4.74 6.91 8.37
CA GLU A 26 5.99 6.73 7.62
C GLU A 26 6.87 8.00 7.55
N PHE A 27 7.02 8.74 8.66
CA PHE A 27 7.76 10.00 8.67
C PHE A 27 9.27 9.81 8.48
N GLU A 28 9.87 8.78 9.06
CA GLU A 28 11.30 8.48 8.88
C GLU A 28 11.59 8.00 7.46
N THR A 29 10.71 7.16 6.91
CA THR A 29 10.76 6.63 5.55
C THR A 29 10.57 7.74 4.53
N THR A 30 9.56 8.60 4.72
CA THR A 30 9.33 9.76 3.84
C THR A 30 10.53 10.70 3.89
N TYR A 31 11.08 10.97 5.08
CA TYR A 31 12.30 11.77 5.22
C TYR A 31 13.47 11.16 4.47
N TYR A 32 13.72 9.86 4.66
CA TYR A 32 14.81 9.16 3.98
C TYR A 32 14.70 9.28 2.46
N ILE A 33 13.53 8.98 1.90
CA ILE A 33 13.26 9.07 0.46
C ILE A 33 13.51 10.50 -0.05
N VAL A 34 12.95 11.49 0.63
CA VAL A 34 13.05 12.90 0.24
C VAL A 34 14.49 13.41 0.35
N ASP A 35 15.22 13.02 1.40
CA ASP A 35 16.63 13.36 1.58
C ASP A 35 17.51 12.78 0.47
N GLN A 36 17.29 11.52 0.07
CA GLN A 36 18.02 10.92 -1.06
C GLN A 36 17.75 11.68 -2.37
N LEU A 37 16.49 11.97 -2.68
CA LEU A 37 16.10 12.69 -3.88
C LEU A 37 16.63 14.14 -3.91
N ARG A 38 16.54 14.85 -2.78
CA ARG A 38 17.04 16.23 -2.66
C ARG A 38 18.56 16.30 -2.78
N LYS A 39 19.30 15.31 -2.27
CA LYS A 39 20.76 15.20 -2.47
C LYS A 39 21.16 15.08 -3.94
N MET A 40 20.31 14.46 -4.76
CA MET A 40 20.50 14.40 -6.22
C MET A 40 20.13 15.72 -6.92
N GLY A 41 19.47 16.65 -6.23
CA GLY A 41 18.93 17.89 -6.81
C GLY A 41 17.55 17.74 -7.45
N ILE A 42 16.86 16.62 -7.21
CA ILE A 42 15.54 16.35 -7.77
C ILE A 42 14.48 17.13 -6.97
N PRO A 43 13.59 17.90 -7.62
CA PRO A 43 12.45 18.54 -6.96
C PRO A 43 11.47 17.51 -6.38
N VAL A 44 11.07 17.70 -5.12
CA VAL A 44 10.14 16.80 -4.40
C VAL A 44 9.11 17.59 -3.62
N THR A 45 7.84 17.19 -3.73
CA THR A 45 6.75 17.67 -2.87
C THR A 45 6.38 16.60 -1.83
N VAL A 46 5.91 17.04 -0.66
CA VAL A 46 5.45 16.19 0.44
C VAL A 46 4.17 16.74 1.07
N GLY A 47 3.57 15.96 1.97
CA GLY A 47 2.49 16.44 2.83
C GLY A 47 1.21 16.79 2.07
N LYS A 48 0.56 17.88 2.48
CA LYS A 48 -0.71 18.35 1.89
C LYS A 48 -0.65 18.70 0.40
N ALA A 49 0.55 18.91 -0.15
CA ALA A 49 0.71 19.10 -1.58
C ALA A 49 0.33 17.83 -2.37
N ASN A 50 0.43 16.65 -1.75
CA ASN A 50 0.19 15.36 -2.39
C ASN A 50 -1.07 14.65 -1.89
N ILE A 51 -1.76 15.19 -0.88
CA ILE A 51 -2.80 14.48 -0.14
C ILE A 51 -4.04 15.36 0.00
N ASN A 52 -5.17 14.88 -0.53
CA ASN A 52 -6.47 15.47 -0.28
C ASN A 52 -7.00 14.99 1.08
N GLU A 53 -6.94 15.87 2.08
CA GLU A 53 -7.29 15.57 3.48
C GLU A 53 -8.72 15.02 3.66
N LYS A 54 -9.65 15.38 2.77
CA LYS A 54 -11.05 14.92 2.85
C LYS A 54 -11.23 13.46 2.45
N GLU A 55 -10.24 12.90 1.76
CA GLU A 55 -10.27 11.55 1.20
C GLU A 55 -9.35 10.60 1.95
N VAL A 56 -8.78 11.06 3.08
CA VAL A 56 -7.92 10.26 3.97
C VAL A 56 -8.80 9.33 4.81
N LEU A 57 -8.56 8.03 4.68
CA LEU A 57 -9.29 6.98 5.39
C LEU A 57 -8.38 6.25 6.38
N GLY A 58 -8.99 5.73 7.46
CA GLY A 58 -8.33 4.84 8.43
C GLY A 58 -7.08 5.43 9.08
N ARG A 59 -7.02 6.75 9.28
CA ARG A 59 -5.91 7.46 9.91
C ARG A 59 -6.21 7.70 11.39
N ASP A 60 -5.30 7.30 12.26
CA ASP A 60 -5.39 7.55 13.70
C ASP A 60 -4.53 8.77 14.08
N PRO A 61 -5.13 9.88 14.57
CA PRO A 61 -4.38 11.07 14.95
C PRO A 61 -3.33 10.83 16.04
N GLN A 62 -3.59 9.94 17.01
CA GLN A 62 -2.66 9.68 18.10
C GLN A 62 -1.45 8.90 17.58
N LEU A 63 -1.66 7.88 16.74
CA LEU A 63 -0.55 7.15 16.12
C LEU A 63 0.35 8.07 15.29
N VAL A 64 -0.23 9.07 14.64
CA VAL A 64 0.53 10.07 13.89
C VAL A 64 1.36 10.96 14.81
N GLU A 65 0.80 11.46 15.91
CA GLU A 65 1.54 12.28 16.89
C GLU A 65 2.70 11.48 17.52
N ASP A 66 2.45 10.23 17.88
CA ASP A 66 3.47 9.31 18.40
C ASP A 66 4.57 9.05 17.37
N ALA A 67 4.20 8.91 16.10
CA ALA A 67 5.13 8.71 14.99
C ALA A 67 5.98 9.94 14.68
N ILE A 68 5.40 11.14 14.73
CA ILE A 68 6.14 12.40 14.61
C ILE A 68 7.16 12.52 15.74
N THR A 69 6.73 12.25 16.98
CA THR A 69 7.60 12.29 18.16
C THR A 69 8.77 11.31 18.01
N ARG A 70 8.49 10.08 17.55
CA ARG A 70 9.52 9.08 17.23
C ARG A 70 10.50 9.60 16.17
N ALA A 71 10.00 10.10 15.06
CA ALA A 71 10.81 10.58 13.94
C ALA A 71 11.77 11.71 14.35
N VAL A 72 11.27 12.69 15.12
CA VAL A 72 12.10 13.79 15.67
C VAL A 72 13.18 13.24 16.61
N ASN A 73 12.83 12.30 17.49
CA ASN A 73 13.80 11.67 18.39
C ASN A 73 14.87 10.86 17.63
N HIS A 74 14.56 10.37 16.44
CA HIS A 74 15.49 9.66 15.55
C HIS A 74 16.26 10.59 14.59
N GLY A 75 16.11 11.91 14.74
CA GLY A 75 16.90 12.90 14.01
C GLY A 75 16.26 13.42 12.73
N VAL A 76 14.98 13.13 12.47
CA VAL A 76 14.25 13.82 11.40
C VAL A 76 14.12 15.30 11.76
N PRO A 77 14.59 16.24 10.91
CA PRO A 77 14.53 17.66 11.23
C PRO A 77 13.10 18.16 11.42
N GLN A 78 12.88 19.00 12.44
CA GLN A 78 11.55 19.59 12.68
C GLN A 78 11.03 20.35 11.45
N ALA A 79 11.91 21.04 10.72
CA ALA A 79 11.53 21.75 9.50
C ALA A 79 10.92 20.80 8.43
N PHE A 80 11.36 19.54 8.38
CA PHE A 80 10.78 18.54 7.48
C PHE A 80 9.42 18.03 7.99
N ILE A 81 9.27 17.82 9.31
CA ILE A 81 7.98 17.47 9.92
C ILE A 81 6.94 18.57 9.65
N ASP A 82 7.33 19.83 9.77
CA ASP A 82 6.48 20.97 9.48
C ASP A 82 6.08 21.00 7.99
N GLU A 83 7.00 20.67 7.09
CA GLU A 83 6.75 20.54 5.65
C GLU A 83 5.73 19.42 5.32
N CYS A 84 5.83 18.28 6.00
CA CYS A 84 4.87 17.19 5.90
C CYS A 84 3.45 17.60 6.33
N ALA A 85 3.31 18.60 7.20
CA ALA A 85 2.02 19.08 7.71
C ALA A 85 1.11 17.94 8.23
N GLY A 86 1.71 16.93 8.87
CA GLY A 86 1.02 15.76 9.43
C GLY A 86 0.71 14.63 8.45
N TYR A 87 1.24 14.67 7.23
CA TYR A 87 1.04 13.66 6.18
C TYR A 87 2.38 13.18 5.58
N THR A 88 2.43 11.88 5.30
CA THR A 88 3.58 11.17 4.76
C THR A 88 3.45 10.92 3.25
N GLY A 89 4.50 10.40 2.63
CA GLY A 89 4.57 10.21 1.19
C GLY A 89 5.22 11.38 0.44
N ALA A 90 5.70 11.09 -0.76
CA ALA A 90 6.46 12.04 -1.56
C ALA A 90 6.16 11.87 -3.06
N VAL A 91 6.29 12.97 -3.81
CA VAL A 91 6.23 12.94 -5.28
C VAL A 91 7.42 13.71 -5.81
N ALA A 92 8.32 13.02 -6.51
CA ALA A 92 9.42 13.65 -7.23
C ALA A 92 9.00 13.94 -8.66
N VAL A 93 9.35 15.13 -9.16
CA VAL A 93 9.06 15.55 -10.53
C VAL A 93 10.36 15.90 -11.24
N ILE A 94 10.68 15.16 -12.30
CA ILE A 94 11.85 15.39 -13.14
C ILE A 94 11.35 15.89 -14.50
N ASP A 95 11.60 17.16 -14.79
CA ASP A 95 11.30 17.77 -16.09
C ASP A 95 12.57 17.75 -16.95
N THR A 96 12.49 17.13 -18.13
CA THR A 96 13.62 17.08 -19.07
C THR A 96 13.85 18.43 -19.78
N GLY A 97 12.90 19.37 -19.67
CA GLY A 97 12.88 20.63 -20.41
C GLY A 97 12.50 20.46 -21.89
N ARG A 98 12.20 19.24 -22.33
CA ARG A 98 11.81 18.92 -23.71
C ARG A 98 10.34 18.50 -23.79
N PRO A 99 9.60 18.92 -24.82
CA PRO A 99 8.25 18.43 -25.07
C PRO A 99 8.22 16.89 -25.15
N GLY A 100 7.23 16.28 -24.54
CA GLY A 100 7.06 14.83 -24.48
C GLY A 100 6.00 14.47 -23.43
N PRO A 101 5.71 13.17 -23.26
CA PRO A 101 4.68 12.72 -22.34
C PRO A 101 5.09 12.86 -20.87
N THR A 102 4.10 12.90 -19.99
CA THR A 102 4.30 12.73 -18.54
C THR A 102 4.16 11.25 -18.17
N THR A 103 5.22 10.66 -17.63
CA THR A 103 5.24 9.25 -17.22
C THR A 103 5.38 9.13 -15.70
N ALA A 104 4.52 8.36 -15.07
CA ALA A 104 4.53 8.13 -13.63
C ALA A 104 4.89 6.69 -13.28
N PHE A 105 5.75 6.54 -12.27
CA PHE A 105 6.06 5.26 -11.64
C PHE A 105 5.69 5.33 -10.16
N ARG A 106 4.97 4.31 -9.66
CA ARG A 106 4.50 4.25 -8.27
C ARG A 106 5.27 3.21 -7.46
N SER A 107 5.62 3.59 -6.24
CA SER A 107 6.15 2.74 -5.17
C SER A 107 5.38 3.03 -3.88
N ASP A 108 4.83 2.02 -3.25
CA ASP A 108 4.33 2.12 -1.87
C ASP A 108 5.50 2.10 -0.87
N ILE A 109 5.24 2.62 0.34
CA ILE A 109 6.32 2.86 1.33
C ILE A 109 6.02 2.29 2.72
N ASP A 110 4.78 1.88 3.01
CA ASP A 110 4.41 1.42 4.35
C ASP A 110 4.73 -0.04 4.62
N CYS A 111 4.66 -0.43 5.88
CA CYS A 111 4.86 -1.80 6.34
C CYS A 111 3.59 -2.38 6.96
N VAL A 112 3.65 -3.67 7.31
CA VAL A 112 2.59 -4.36 8.06
C VAL A 112 2.94 -4.59 9.53
N LEU A 113 1.89 -4.75 10.34
CA LEU A 113 1.93 -5.13 11.76
C LEU A 113 2.25 -6.62 11.94
N VAL A 114 3.38 -7.06 11.36
CA VAL A 114 3.90 -8.43 11.46
C VAL A 114 5.20 -8.40 12.22
N ARG A 115 5.31 -9.25 13.24
CA ARG A 115 6.58 -9.47 13.93
C ARG A 115 7.51 -10.30 13.05
N GLU A 116 8.61 -9.71 12.64
CA GLU A 116 9.66 -10.40 11.87
C GLU A 116 10.25 -11.60 12.64
N SER A 117 10.60 -12.64 11.88
CA SER A 117 11.24 -13.85 12.39
C SER A 117 12.58 -13.54 13.03
N LYS A 118 12.93 -14.28 14.10
CA LYS A 118 14.28 -14.26 14.71
C LYS A 118 15.15 -15.43 14.26
N ASP A 119 14.68 -16.20 13.29
CA ASP A 119 15.42 -17.32 12.71
C ASP A 119 16.73 -16.81 12.09
N PRO A 120 17.91 -17.30 12.52
CA PRO A 120 19.20 -16.90 11.95
C PRO A 120 19.32 -17.15 10.44
N ASP A 121 18.55 -18.10 9.89
CA ASP A 121 18.55 -18.42 8.46
C ASP A 121 17.64 -17.50 7.63
N HIS A 122 16.81 -16.68 8.28
CA HIS A 122 16.05 -15.63 7.60
C HIS A 122 17.04 -14.55 7.11
N LEU A 123 16.99 -14.22 5.81
CA LEU A 123 18.02 -13.42 5.15
C LEU A 123 18.29 -12.06 5.85
N PRO A 124 17.27 -11.29 6.29
CA PRO A 124 17.51 -10.04 7.00
C PRO A 124 18.29 -10.23 8.31
N ASN A 125 18.05 -11.32 9.06
CA ASN A 125 18.87 -11.66 10.24
C ASN A 125 20.30 -12.03 9.83
N LYS A 126 20.43 -12.91 8.84
CA LYS A 126 21.75 -13.38 8.34
C LYS A 126 22.63 -12.24 7.85
N LEU A 127 22.04 -11.24 7.21
CA LEU A 127 22.73 -10.10 6.61
C LEU A 127 22.69 -8.82 7.48
N GLY A 128 22.12 -8.89 8.68
CA GLY A 128 22.15 -7.80 9.66
C GLY A 128 21.27 -6.59 9.28
N PHE A 129 20.13 -6.83 8.64
CA PHE A 129 19.14 -5.82 8.27
C PHE A 129 17.68 -6.10 8.66
N ALA A 130 17.44 -7.08 9.52
CA ALA A 130 16.13 -7.28 10.14
C ALA A 130 15.62 -6.01 10.84
N SER A 131 14.30 -5.87 10.92
CA SER A 131 13.58 -4.80 11.57
C SER A 131 14.05 -4.57 13.00
N GLU A 132 14.39 -3.33 13.29
CA GLU A 132 14.73 -2.84 14.63
C GLU A 132 13.46 -2.48 15.42
N ARG A 133 12.27 -2.56 14.80
CA ARG A 133 10.97 -2.19 15.38
C ARG A 133 10.12 -3.43 15.67
N PRO A 134 10.02 -3.87 16.95
CA PRO A 134 9.25 -5.06 17.30
C PRO A 134 7.79 -4.98 16.87
N GLY A 135 7.34 -5.97 16.08
CA GLY A 135 5.95 -6.06 15.61
C GLY A 135 5.69 -5.37 14.27
N PHE A 136 6.71 -4.74 13.67
CA PHE A 136 6.62 -4.09 12.36
C PHE A 136 7.63 -4.72 11.41
N MET A 137 7.22 -4.97 10.17
CA MET A 137 8.05 -5.60 9.14
C MET A 137 7.55 -5.21 7.75
N HIS A 138 8.46 -4.95 6.81
CA HIS A 138 8.12 -4.89 5.39
C HIS A 138 7.87 -6.31 4.83
N ALA A 139 6.81 -6.96 5.30
CA ALA A 139 6.44 -8.32 4.90
C ALA A 139 5.62 -8.39 3.59
N CYS A 140 5.54 -7.27 2.86
CA CYS A 140 4.93 -7.16 1.54
C CYS A 140 5.92 -6.71 0.44
N GLY A 141 7.12 -6.22 0.83
CA GLY A 141 8.20 -5.83 -0.09
C GLY A 141 8.24 -4.35 -0.46
N HIS A 142 7.48 -3.49 0.24
CA HIS A 142 7.40 -2.04 -0.04
C HIS A 142 8.75 -1.31 0.16
N ASP A 143 9.63 -1.83 1.03
CA ASP A 143 11.04 -1.43 1.12
C ASP A 143 11.78 -1.62 -0.22
N GLY A 144 11.53 -2.75 -0.89
CA GLY A 144 12.04 -3.06 -2.22
C GLY A 144 11.43 -2.18 -3.31
N HIS A 145 10.13 -1.92 -3.23
CA HIS A 145 9.43 -1.06 -4.18
C HIS A 145 9.99 0.37 -4.12
N SER A 146 10.10 0.93 -2.91
CA SER A 146 10.72 2.24 -2.65
C SER A 146 12.17 2.31 -3.13
N ALA A 147 12.95 1.25 -2.90
CA ALA A 147 14.33 1.18 -3.35
C ALA A 147 14.46 1.22 -4.88
N VAL A 148 13.60 0.49 -5.60
CA VAL A 148 13.52 0.54 -7.08
C VAL A 148 13.14 1.94 -7.54
N GLY A 149 12.17 2.59 -6.88
CA GLY A 149 11.75 3.95 -7.19
C GLY A 149 12.89 4.98 -7.06
N LEU A 150 13.68 4.90 -5.98
CA LEU A 150 14.85 5.75 -5.75
C LEU A 150 15.94 5.52 -6.82
N ALA A 151 16.25 4.26 -7.13
CA ALA A 151 17.23 3.93 -8.15
C ALA A 151 16.79 4.39 -9.55
N LEU A 152 15.50 4.26 -9.87
CA LEU A 152 14.93 4.77 -11.11
C LEU A 152 15.02 6.30 -11.17
N ALA A 153 14.71 7.01 -10.09
CA ALA A 153 14.83 8.47 -10.02
C ALA A 153 16.28 8.93 -10.32
N HIS A 154 17.26 8.26 -9.72
CA HIS A 154 18.69 8.54 -9.96
C HIS A 154 19.06 8.29 -11.43
N TRP A 155 18.66 7.14 -11.99
CA TRP A 155 18.94 6.83 -13.39
C TRP A 155 18.29 7.83 -14.35
N ILE A 156 17.02 8.21 -14.12
CA ILE A 156 16.33 9.21 -14.94
C ILE A 156 17.05 10.55 -14.85
N TRP A 157 17.50 10.96 -13.65
CA TRP A 157 18.21 12.22 -13.46
C TRP A 157 19.50 12.29 -14.25
N ASP A 158 20.32 11.23 -14.19
CA ASP A 158 21.58 11.12 -14.93
C ASP A 158 21.37 11.06 -16.46
N ASN A 159 20.24 10.49 -16.89
CA ASN A 159 19.93 10.27 -18.30
C ASN A 159 18.91 11.27 -18.84
N LYS A 160 18.51 12.28 -18.05
CA LYS A 160 17.40 13.17 -18.39
C LYS A 160 17.62 13.84 -19.72
N ASP A 161 18.88 14.14 -20.09
CA ASP A 161 19.30 14.78 -21.33
C ASP A 161 19.06 13.93 -22.59
N ASN A 162 18.90 12.61 -22.41
CA ASN A 162 18.57 11.63 -23.47
C ASN A 162 17.08 11.23 -23.46
N LEU A 163 16.25 11.91 -22.67
CA LEU A 163 14.82 11.63 -22.50
C LEU A 163 13.99 12.87 -22.84
N SER A 164 12.69 12.70 -23.05
CA SER A 164 11.73 13.78 -23.32
C SER A 164 10.56 13.79 -22.32
N GLY A 165 9.87 14.91 -22.21
CA GLY A 165 8.70 15.04 -21.33
C GLY A 165 9.06 15.13 -19.85
N LYS A 166 8.19 14.59 -19.00
CA LYS A 166 8.27 14.68 -17.54
C LYS A 166 8.15 13.30 -16.90
N PHE A 167 8.79 13.13 -15.76
CA PHE A 167 8.67 11.94 -14.94
C PHE A 167 8.12 12.29 -13.56
N LYS A 168 7.18 11.49 -13.07
CA LYS A 168 6.66 11.54 -11.71
C LYS A 168 7.00 10.24 -10.98
N LEU A 169 7.74 10.33 -9.88
CA LEU A 169 8.04 9.17 -9.04
C LEU A 169 7.22 9.32 -7.76
N ILE A 170 6.21 8.46 -7.62
CA ILE A 170 5.18 8.55 -6.60
C ILE A 170 5.52 7.56 -5.49
N PHE A 171 5.84 8.07 -4.31
CA PHE A 171 6.11 7.30 -3.10
C PHE A 171 4.88 7.38 -2.20
N GLN A 172 4.00 6.40 -2.35
CA GLN A 172 2.67 6.38 -1.77
C GLN A 172 2.68 5.82 -0.33
N PRO A 173 2.07 6.51 0.65
CA PRO A 173 1.86 5.97 1.99
C PRO A 173 0.64 5.03 2.04
N ALA A 174 0.54 4.25 3.12
CA ALA A 174 -0.69 3.56 3.52
C ALA A 174 -1.38 2.65 2.48
N GLU A 175 -0.62 1.90 1.67
CA GLU A 175 -1.14 0.92 0.70
C GLU A 175 -1.82 -0.26 1.40
N GLU A 176 -1.26 -0.77 2.50
CA GLU A 176 -1.67 -2.07 3.10
C GLU A 176 -3.15 -2.10 3.53
N GLY A 177 -3.65 -0.93 3.91
CA GLY A 177 -5.04 -0.70 4.29
C GLY A 177 -5.94 -0.29 3.12
N VAL A 178 -5.42 -0.19 1.91
CA VAL A 178 -5.99 0.46 0.72
C VAL A 178 -6.46 1.88 1.03
N ARG A 179 -5.57 2.71 1.57
CA ARG A 179 -5.91 4.04 2.14
C ARG A 179 -5.26 5.21 1.42
N GLY A 180 -4.04 5.01 0.91
CA GLY A 180 -3.22 6.12 0.41
C GLY A 180 -3.60 6.59 -0.98
N ALA A 181 -3.87 5.66 -1.89
CA ALA A 181 -4.03 6.00 -3.31
C ALA A 181 -5.21 6.94 -3.53
N ARG A 182 -6.33 6.72 -2.83
CA ARG A 182 -7.51 7.58 -2.92
C ARG A 182 -7.17 9.04 -2.62
N ALA A 183 -6.48 9.30 -1.52
CA ALA A 183 -6.15 10.66 -1.11
C ALA A 183 -5.15 11.35 -2.07
N MET A 184 -4.25 10.59 -2.70
CA MET A 184 -3.32 11.12 -3.70
C MET A 184 -3.96 11.32 -5.08
N VAL A 185 -4.82 10.39 -5.51
CA VAL A 185 -5.58 10.51 -6.76
C VAL A 185 -6.51 11.72 -6.71
N GLU A 186 -7.21 11.92 -5.60
CA GLU A 186 -8.11 13.07 -5.41
C GLU A 186 -7.37 14.38 -5.12
N ALA A 187 -6.04 14.35 -4.94
CA ALA A 187 -5.18 15.54 -4.97
C ALA A 187 -4.73 15.90 -6.41
N GLY A 188 -5.10 15.12 -7.42
CA GLY A 188 -4.80 15.37 -8.82
C GLY A 188 -3.38 14.99 -9.25
N ILE A 189 -2.68 14.16 -8.47
CA ILE A 189 -1.26 13.83 -8.69
C ILE A 189 -0.99 13.17 -10.04
N VAL A 190 -1.98 12.46 -10.59
CA VAL A 190 -1.90 11.74 -11.86
C VAL A 190 -2.83 12.27 -12.94
N ASP A 191 -3.42 13.46 -12.78
CA ASP A 191 -4.41 13.98 -13.74
C ASP A 191 -3.80 14.33 -15.11
N ASP A 192 -2.52 14.68 -15.14
CA ASP A 192 -1.71 15.06 -16.30
C ASP A 192 -0.78 13.92 -16.79
N VAL A 193 -0.97 12.70 -16.31
CA VAL A 193 -0.10 11.55 -16.62
C VAL A 193 -0.58 10.83 -17.89
N ASP A 194 0.31 10.69 -18.86
CA ASP A 194 0.07 9.97 -20.12
C ASP A 194 0.36 8.47 -19.99
N TYR A 195 1.38 8.10 -19.20
CA TYR A 195 1.78 6.71 -18.96
C TYR A 195 1.97 6.46 -17.48
N PHE A 196 1.31 5.46 -16.92
CA PHE A 196 1.44 5.08 -15.51
C PHE A 196 1.87 3.62 -15.38
N VAL A 197 2.85 3.36 -14.53
CA VAL A 197 3.28 2.00 -14.21
C VAL A 197 3.37 1.82 -12.70
N GLY A 198 2.54 0.93 -12.16
CA GLY A 198 2.72 0.36 -10.84
C GLY A 198 3.37 -1.02 -10.93
N GLY A 199 3.84 -1.55 -9.83
CA GLY A 199 4.23 -2.96 -9.79
C GLY A 199 4.49 -3.49 -8.41
N HIS A 200 4.59 -4.82 -8.33
CA HIS A 200 4.69 -5.53 -7.07
C HIS A 200 5.70 -6.68 -7.15
N VAL A 201 6.44 -6.89 -6.06
CA VAL A 201 7.38 -8.02 -5.95
C VAL A 201 6.67 -9.31 -5.53
N GLY A 202 6.98 -10.41 -6.22
CA GLY A 202 6.48 -11.74 -5.90
C GLY A 202 4.98 -11.94 -6.20
N GLY A 203 4.30 -12.67 -5.33
CA GLY A 203 2.89 -13.02 -5.44
C GLY A 203 2.75 -14.44 -5.97
N VAL A 204 2.32 -14.57 -7.22
CA VAL A 204 2.21 -15.88 -7.90
C VAL A 204 3.40 -16.19 -8.81
N ILE A 205 4.36 -15.26 -8.94
CA ILE A 205 5.51 -15.39 -9.86
C ILE A 205 6.81 -15.63 -9.10
N GLY A 206 7.62 -16.56 -9.61
CA GLY A 206 8.87 -16.99 -8.98
C GLY A 206 10.06 -16.13 -9.35
N LEU A 207 11.18 -16.30 -8.63
CA LEU A 207 12.43 -15.59 -8.92
C LEU A 207 12.84 -15.73 -10.41
N GLY A 208 13.14 -14.59 -11.05
CA GLY A 208 13.49 -14.53 -12.48
C GLY A 208 12.30 -14.50 -13.43
N GLU A 209 11.07 -14.58 -12.93
CA GLU A 209 9.85 -14.41 -13.72
C GLU A 209 9.31 -12.98 -13.62
N VAL A 210 8.69 -12.51 -14.70
CA VAL A 210 8.00 -11.22 -14.77
C VAL A 210 6.68 -11.37 -15.52
N ALA A 211 5.69 -10.57 -15.18
CA ALA A 211 4.38 -10.60 -15.82
C ALA A 211 3.71 -9.23 -15.83
N VAL A 212 2.74 -9.07 -16.73
CA VAL A 212 1.73 -8.00 -16.64
C VAL A 212 0.49 -8.56 -15.93
N MET A 213 -0.09 -7.76 -15.03
CA MET A 213 -1.41 -8.05 -14.45
C MET A 213 -2.48 -7.41 -15.32
N ASP A 214 -3.39 -8.21 -15.88
CA ASP A 214 -4.49 -7.75 -16.74
C ASP A 214 -5.86 -7.77 -16.06
N GLY A 215 -5.92 -8.22 -14.81
CA GLY A 215 -7.11 -8.24 -13.97
C GLY A 215 -6.89 -9.00 -12.66
N GLY A 216 -7.95 -9.17 -11.88
CA GLY A 216 -7.93 -10.02 -10.69
C GLY A 216 -7.68 -9.31 -9.35
N PHE A 217 -7.50 -7.99 -9.30
CA PHE A 217 -7.63 -7.30 -8.01
C PHE A 217 -9.09 -7.36 -7.55
N LEU A 218 -9.30 -7.82 -6.32
CA LEU A 218 -10.61 -7.75 -5.67
C LEU A 218 -10.87 -6.31 -5.22
N ALA A 219 -12.07 -5.81 -5.48
CA ALA A 219 -12.55 -4.61 -4.80
C ALA A 219 -12.66 -4.89 -3.30
N SER A 220 -12.23 -3.94 -2.47
CA SER A 220 -12.19 -4.13 -1.01
C SER A 220 -12.72 -2.90 -0.29
N SER A 221 -13.41 -3.14 0.82
CA SER A 221 -13.79 -2.13 1.80
C SER A 221 -13.29 -2.55 3.17
N LYS A 222 -12.49 -1.71 3.82
CA LYS A 222 -12.01 -1.92 5.20
C LYS A 222 -12.83 -1.06 6.16
N PHE A 223 -13.09 -1.56 7.36
CA PHE A 223 -13.86 -0.86 8.37
C PHE A 223 -13.17 -0.89 9.72
N ASP A 224 -13.20 0.25 10.39
CA ASP A 224 -13.02 0.36 11.83
C ASP A 224 -14.41 0.53 12.45
N VAL A 225 -14.75 -0.31 13.42
CA VAL A 225 -16.04 -0.25 14.12
C VAL A 225 -15.82 -0.12 15.61
N THR A 226 -16.37 0.93 16.21
CA THR A 226 -16.42 1.08 17.67
C THR A 226 -17.83 0.86 18.16
N ILE A 227 -17.98 0.07 19.24
CA ILE A 227 -19.27 -0.22 19.86
C ILE A 227 -19.24 0.30 21.30
N GLU A 228 -20.18 1.18 21.61
CA GLU A 228 -20.41 1.75 22.93
C GLU A 228 -21.67 1.14 23.55
N GLY A 229 -21.48 0.43 24.65
CA GLY A 229 -22.53 -0.10 25.50
C GLY A 229 -22.65 0.67 26.81
N LYS A 230 -23.00 -0.03 27.88
CA LYS A 230 -23.14 0.55 29.22
C LYS A 230 -22.57 -0.39 30.25
N ALA A 231 -21.62 0.12 31.04
CA ALA A 231 -21.03 -0.62 32.13
C ALA A 231 -22.06 -0.91 33.24
N ALA A 232 -21.93 -2.09 33.84
CA ALA A 232 -22.65 -2.47 35.06
C ALA A 232 -21.83 -3.51 35.82
N HIS A 233 -22.17 -3.73 37.09
CA HIS A 233 -21.58 -4.83 37.83
C HIS A 233 -22.22 -6.15 37.37
N ALA A 234 -21.40 -7.12 36.93
CA ALA A 234 -21.90 -8.36 36.33
C ALA A 234 -22.82 -9.19 37.25
N GLY A 235 -22.55 -9.21 38.56
CA GLY A 235 -23.40 -9.87 39.56
C GLY A 235 -24.52 -9.00 40.15
N ASN A 236 -24.17 -7.84 40.72
CA ASN A 236 -25.07 -7.01 41.51
C ASN A 236 -26.23 -6.37 40.71
N CYS A 237 -25.97 -5.90 39.48
CA CYS A 237 -26.98 -5.19 38.70
C CYS A 237 -26.83 -5.40 37.18
N PRO A 238 -26.73 -6.65 36.70
CA PRO A 238 -26.50 -6.96 35.28
C PRO A 238 -27.53 -6.33 34.35
N GLN A 239 -28.79 -6.21 34.78
CA GLN A 239 -29.89 -5.62 34.01
C GLN A 239 -29.69 -4.13 33.66
N LEU A 240 -28.73 -3.44 34.28
CA LEU A 240 -28.44 -2.03 34.00
C LEU A 240 -27.37 -1.82 32.91
N GLY A 241 -26.71 -2.89 32.46
CA GLY A 241 -25.62 -2.85 31.50
C GLY A 241 -26.04 -3.30 30.10
N ASN A 242 -25.31 -2.81 29.10
CA ASN A 242 -25.43 -3.22 27.69
C ASN A 242 -24.05 -3.69 27.23
N ASN A 243 -23.91 -4.98 26.94
CA ASN A 243 -22.61 -5.64 26.81
C ASN A 243 -22.03 -5.49 25.39
N ALA A 244 -21.07 -4.57 25.23
CA ALA A 244 -20.42 -4.29 23.95
C ALA A 244 -19.55 -5.45 23.44
N LEU A 245 -18.92 -6.23 24.33
CA LEU A 245 -18.14 -7.41 23.95
C LEU A 245 -19.05 -8.48 23.31
N MET A 246 -20.20 -8.77 23.94
CA MET A 246 -21.15 -9.74 23.38
C MET A 246 -21.77 -9.25 22.07
N ALA A 247 -22.07 -7.95 21.97
CA ALA A 247 -22.50 -7.32 20.72
C ALA A 247 -21.44 -7.51 19.60
N ALA A 248 -20.16 -7.26 19.89
CA ALA A 248 -19.06 -7.45 18.96
C ALA A 248 -18.89 -8.92 18.52
N CYS A 249 -19.00 -9.87 19.45
CA CYS A 249 -18.95 -11.30 19.13
C CYS A 249 -20.11 -11.72 18.22
N ALA A 250 -21.33 -11.27 18.51
CA ALA A 250 -22.50 -11.56 17.69
C ALA A 250 -22.37 -10.94 16.29
N ALA A 251 -21.92 -9.69 16.20
CA ALA A 251 -21.63 -9.04 14.93
C ALA A 251 -20.61 -9.85 14.12
N SER A 252 -19.51 -10.28 14.75
CA SER A 252 -18.45 -11.06 14.09
C SER A 252 -18.96 -12.37 13.49
N MET A 253 -19.86 -13.07 14.20
CA MET A 253 -20.51 -14.27 13.68
C MET A 253 -21.45 -13.96 12.51
N MET A 254 -22.24 -12.90 12.60
CA MET A 254 -23.15 -12.47 11.52
C MET A 254 -22.40 -12.04 10.26
N LEU A 255 -21.26 -11.35 10.42
CA LEU A 255 -20.39 -10.92 9.31
C LEU A 255 -19.87 -12.13 8.52
N GLN A 256 -19.46 -13.19 9.21
CA GLN A 256 -19.07 -14.45 8.54
C GLN A 256 -20.26 -15.16 7.88
N GLY A 257 -21.47 -14.92 8.36
CA GLY A 257 -22.72 -15.42 7.81
C GLY A 257 -23.27 -14.64 6.61
N ILE A 258 -22.62 -13.56 6.15
CA ILE A 258 -23.07 -12.82 4.96
C ILE A 258 -23.15 -13.78 3.76
N PRO A 259 -24.29 -13.83 3.04
CA PRO A 259 -24.43 -14.67 1.85
C PRO A 259 -23.32 -14.39 0.83
N ARG A 260 -22.82 -15.45 0.19
CA ARG A 260 -21.92 -15.27 -0.96
C ARG A 260 -22.75 -14.79 -2.17
N HIS A 261 -22.14 -13.99 -3.03
CA HIS A 261 -22.81 -13.43 -4.21
C HIS A 261 -22.76 -14.40 -5.40
N GLY A 262 -23.81 -14.44 -6.23
CA GLY A 262 -23.86 -15.31 -7.41
C GLY A 262 -22.96 -14.83 -8.57
N ASP A 263 -22.78 -13.51 -8.67
CA ASP A 263 -22.04 -12.87 -9.76
C ASP A 263 -20.52 -12.78 -9.54
N GLY A 264 -19.98 -13.33 -8.45
CA GLY A 264 -18.54 -13.32 -8.22
C GLY A 264 -18.10 -13.74 -6.82
N ALA A 265 -16.80 -13.99 -6.68
CA ALA A 265 -16.17 -14.33 -5.43
C ALA A 265 -16.31 -13.19 -4.41
N THR A 266 -16.53 -13.55 -3.15
CA THR A 266 -16.56 -12.63 -2.02
C THR A 266 -15.64 -13.11 -0.90
N ARG A 267 -15.15 -12.20 -0.08
CA ARG A 267 -14.40 -12.49 1.15
C ARG A 267 -14.90 -11.60 2.28
N VAL A 268 -14.77 -12.08 3.51
CA VAL A 268 -15.01 -11.30 4.72
C VAL A 268 -14.00 -11.76 5.77
N SER A 269 -13.42 -10.80 6.48
CA SER A 269 -12.46 -11.08 7.55
C SER A 269 -12.64 -10.09 8.69
N VAL A 270 -12.77 -10.61 9.91
CA VAL A 270 -12.62 -9.82 11.14
C VAL A 270 -11.18 -9.99 11.60
N GLY A 271 -10.35 -8.99 11.33
CA GLY A 271 -8.91 -9.05 11.58
C GLY A 271 -8.56 -8.86 13.04
N THR A 272 -9.25 -7.95 13.74
CA THR A 272 -9.06 -7.72 15.18
C THR A 272 -10.38 -7.49 15.89
N LEU A 273 -10.44 -7.91 17.16
CA LEU A 273 -11.52 -7.61 18.09
C LEU A 273 -10.89 -7.37 19.47
N HIS A 274 -11.06 -6.15 19.98
CA HIS A 274 -10.60 -5.75 21.31
C HIS A 274 -11.79 -5.25 22.12
N ALA A 275 -12.04 -5.84 23.28
CA ALA A 275 -13.19 -5.46 24.11
C ALA A 275 -13.03 -5.91 25.57
N GLY A 276 -13.65 -5.14 26.48
CA GLY A 276 -13.71 -5.43 27.91
C GLY A 276 -12.71 -4.64 28.77
N GLU A 277 -13.22 -4.16 29.91
CA GLU A 277 -12.47 -3.36 30.88
C GLU A 277 -12.08 -4.17 32.13
N GLY A 278 -12.81 -5.23 32.47
CA GLY A 278 -12.53 -6.03 33.65
C GLY A 278 -13.40 -7.27 33.81
N ARG A 279 -12.91 -8.28 34.56
CA ARG A 279 -13.56 -9.59 34.70
C ARG A 279 -14.97 -9.53 35.28
N ASN A 280 -15.23 -8.61 36.21
CA ASN A 280 -16.50 -8.48 36.94
C ASN A 280 -17.35 -7.28 36.45
N VAL A 281 -16.97 -6.66 35.34
CA VAL A 281 -17.66 -5.52 34.74
C VAL A 281 -18.31 -5.98 33.45
N VAL A 282 -19.56 -5.56 33.22
CA VAL A 282 -20.22 -5.72 31.91
C VAL A 282 -19.49 -4.81 30.91
N PRO A 283 -18.86 -5.34 29.85
CA PRO A 283 -18.06 -4.55 28.93
C PRO A 283 -18.82 -3.41 28.28
N ALA A 284 -18.29 -2.20 28.37
CA ALA A 284 -18.90 -1.01 27.77
C ALA A 284 -18.30 -0.65 26.41
N HIS A 285 -17.08 -1.09 26.10
CA HIS A 285 -16.42 -0.75 24.85
C HIS A 285 -15.92 -1.98 24.10
N ALA A 286 -16.07 -1.94 22.78
CA ALA A 286 -15.44 -2.86 21.84
C ALA A 286 -14.96 -2.12 20.59
N LYS A 287 -13.84 -2.56 20.02
CA LYS A 287 -13.32 -2.12 18.72
C LYS A 287 -13.09 -3.33 17.83
N ILE A 288 -13.56 -3.26 16.59
CA ILE A 288 -13.38 -4.27 15.55
C ILE A 288 -12.67 -3.61 14.37
N GLN A 289 -11.68 -4.29 13.80
CA GLN A 289 -11.15 -3.95 12.48
C GLN A 289 -11.42 -5.12 11.54
N MET A 290 -12.05 -4.83 10.40
CA MET A 290 -12.53 -5.85 9.49
C MET A 290 -12.45 -5.40 8.04
N GLU A 291 -12.60 -6.35 7.12
CA GLU A 291 -12.72 -6.06 5.69
C GLU A 291 -13.73 -6.99 5.02
N VAL A 292 -14.33 -6.48 3.94
CA VAL A 292 -15.00 -7.30 2.92
C VAL A 292 -14.32 -7.10 1.58
N ARG A 293 -14.46 -8.10 0.72
CA ARG A 293 -13.99 -8.03 -0.67
C ARG A 293 -15.03 -8.63 -1.61
N GLY A 294 -15.04 -8.12 -2.83
CA GLY A 294 -15.82 -8.63 -3.96
C GLY A 294 -14.98 -8.68 -5.22
N GLU A 295 -15.27 -9.66 -6.09
CA GLU A 295 -14.62 -9.80 -7.40
C GLU A 295 -14.89 -8.61 -8.31
N THR A 296 -16.06 -7.97 -8.16
CA THR A 296 -16.38 -6.68 -8.77
C THR A 296 -16.73 -5.65 -7.70
N LYS A 297 -16.83 -4.38 -8.11
CA LYS A 297 -17.28 -3.30 -7.24
C LYS A 297 -18.68 -3.57 -6.71
N GLU A 298 -19.60 -3.99 -7.56
CA GLU A 298 -21.00 -4.23 -7.21
C GLU A 298 -21.13 -5.36 -6.20
N VAL A 299 -20.33 -6.43 -6.38
CA VAL A 299 -20.23 -7.55 -5.45
C VAL A 299 -19.65 -7.10 -4.09
N ASN A 300 -18.67 -6.20 -4.08
CA ASN A 300 -18.13 -5.63 -2.84
C ASN A 300 -19.11 -4.68 -2.15
N ASP A 301 -19.85 -3.86 -2.92
CA ASP A 301 -20.87 -2.95 -2.42
C ASP A 301 -22.01 -3.74 -1.74
N PHE A 302 -22.41 -4.88 -2.32
CA PHE A 302 -23.35 -5.81 -1.69
C PHE A 302 -22.85 -6.23 -0.30
N MET A 303 -21.61 -6.69 -0.19
CA MET A 303 -21.00 -7.10 1.08
C MET A 303 -20.92 -5.93 2.08
N LYS A 304 -20.53 -4.75 1.60
CA LYS A 304 -20.43 -3.50 2.38
C LYS A 304 -21.77 -3.09 2.98
N ASN A 305 -22.85 -3.18 2.21
CA ASN A 305 -24.19 -2.85 2.71
C ASN A 305 -24.62 -3.79 3.85
N PHE A 306 -24.31 -5.08 3.75
CA PHE A 306 -24.55 -6.03 4.84
C PHE A 306 -23.78 -5.69 6.13
N VAL A 307 -22.56 -5.13 6.04
CA VAL A 307 -21.82 -4.68 7.22
C VAL A 307 -22.64 -3.62 7.97
N TYR A 308 -23.13 -2.60 7.27
CA TYR A 308 -23.94 -1.55 7.89
C TYR A 308 -25.25 -2.09 8.47
N ASP A 309 -25.94 -2.99 7.75
CA ASP A 309 -27.20 -3.59 8.21
C ASP A 309 -26.99 -4.45 9.47
N ILE A 310 -25.91 -5.23 9.52
CA ILE A 310 -25.57 -6.07 10.67
C ILE A 310 -25.36 -5.20 11.90
N PHE A 311 -24.53 -4.16 11.82
CA PHE A 311 -24.27 -3.30 12.97
C PHE A 311 -25.52 -2.51 13.40
N ALA A 312 -26.35 -2.06 12.46
CA ALA A 312 -27.65 -1.46 12.78
C ALA A 312 -28.61 -2.43 13.51
N GLY A 313 -28.57 -3.73 13.18
CA GLY A 313 -29.30 -4.78 13.88
C GLY A 313 -28.72 -5.09 15.28
N ILE A 314 -27.41 -5.09 15.40
CA ILE A 314 -26.69 -5.30 16.67
C ILE A 314 -26.99 -4.18 17.66
N ASP A 315 -27.00 -2.93 17.21
CA ASP A 315 -27.34 -1.77 18.04
C ASP A 315 -28.73 -1.93 18.68
N LYS A 316 -29.71 -2.41 17.91
CA LYS A 316 -31.08 -2.65 18.40
C LYS A 316 -31.16 -3.83 19.34
N SER A 317 -30.54 -4.96 18.99
CA SER A 317 -30.66 -6.22 19.73
C SER A 317 -29.90 -6.21 21.06
N TYR A 318 -28.73 -5.55 21.11
CA TYR A 318 -27.90 -5.43 22.31
C TYR A 318 -28.07 -4.09 23.04
N ARG A 319 -28.85 -3.15 22.49
CA ARG A 319 -29.04 -1.79 23.02
C ARG A 319 -27.71 -1.03 23.17
N VAL A 320 -26.84 -1.19 22.18
CA VAL A 320 -25.54 -0.53 22.08
C VAL A 320 -25.59 0.52 20.96
N LYS A 321 -24.53 1.31 20.85
CA LYS A 321 -24.34 2.27 19.76
C LYS A 321 -23.05 1.96 19.03
N SER A 322 -23.15 1.62 17.75
CA SER A 322 -22.00 1.40 16.89
C SER A 322 -21.67 2.65 16.08
N LYS A 323 -20.39 2.83 15.78
CA LYS A 323 -19.88 3.77 14.78
C LYS A 323 -19.11 2.92 13.76
N VAL A 324 -19.64 2.79 12.56
CA VAL A 324 -19.06 1.99 11.47
C VAL A 324 -18.40 2.94 10.47
N GLU A 325 -17.07 2.95 10.44
CA GLU A 325 -16.31 3.90 9.63
C GLU A 325 -15.57 3.17 8.51
N LEU A 326 -15.66 3.69 7.30
CA LEU A 326 -14.83 3.21 6.20
C LEU A 326 -13.37 3.61 6.48
N ALA A 327 -12.51 2.62 6.62
CA ALA A 327 -11.11 2.79 6.95
C ALA A 327 -10.19 2.66 5.73
N GLY A 328 -10.68 2.15 4.60
CA GLY A 328 -9.93 2.01 3.35
C GLY A 328 -10.80 1.43 2.24
N GLU A 329 -10.45 1.70 0.98
CA GLU A 329 -11.18 1.22 -0.19
C GLU A 329 -10.27 1.04 -1.40
N SER A 330 -10.46 -0.08 -2.13
CA SER A 330 -9.85 -0.32 -3.43
C SER A 330 -10.89 -0.77 -4.45
N ILE A 331 -10.53 -0.66 -5.73
CA ILE A 331 -11.34 -1.13 -6.85
C ILE A 331 -10.67 -2.30 -7.56
N THR A 332 -11.36 -2.89 -8.52
CA THR A 332 -10.77 -3.86 -9.46
C THR A 332 -9.76 -3.17 -10.38
N LEU A 333 -8.81 -3.93 -10.91
CA LEU A 333 -7.87 -3.42 -11.91
C LEU A 333 -8.64 -3.01 -13.18
N THR A 334 -8.42 -1.78 -13.64
CA THR A 334 -8.94 -1.31 -14.94
C THR A 334 -7.95 -1.70 -16.04
N PRO A 335 -8.30 -2.59 -16.98
CA PRO A 335 -7.37 -3.05 -18.01
C PRO A 335 -7.10 -1.96 -19.06
N CYS A 336 -5.88 -1.96 -19.62
CA CYS A 336 -5.45 -1.11 -20.73
C CYS A 336 -4.64 -1.96 -21.72
N PRO A 337 -5.30 -2.85 -22.50
CA PRO A 337 -4.63 -3.84 -23.35
C PRO A 337 -3.63 -3.24 -24.33
N GLU A 338 -3.89 -2.04 -24.84
CA GLU A 338 -3.04 -1.31 -25.78
C GLU A 338 -1.68 -0.90 -25.22
N PHE A 339 -1.50 -0.91 -23.90
CA PHE A 339 -0.21 -0.65 -23.27
C PHE A 339 0.52 -1.92 -22.83
N PHE A 340 -0.22 -3.00 -22.58
CA PHE A 340 0.35 -4.28 -22.12
C PHE A 340 1.39 -4.82 -23.11
N ASP A 341 1.11 -4.76 -24.41
CA ASP A 341 2.05 -5.23 -25.44
C ASP A 341 3.37 -4.43 -25.40
N THR A 342 3.32 -3.12 -25.18
CA THR A 342 4.51 -2.27 -25.07
C THR A 342 5.35 -2.65 -23.85
N VAL A 343 4.70 -2.93 -22.72
CA VAL A 343 5.37 -3.35 -21.49
C VAL A 343 5.99 -4.75 -21.64
N GLU A 344 5.27 -5.67 -22.26
CA GLU A 344 5.76 -7.03 -22.54
C GLU A 344 6.95 -7.04 -23.50
N GLU A 345 6.94 -6.18 -24.52
CA GLU A 345 8.10 -5.99 -25.42
C GLU A 345 9.35 -5.50 -24.69
N VAL A 346 9.19 -4.65 -23.67
CA VAL A 346 10.30 -4.22 -22.80
C VAL A 346 10.77 -5.41 -21.95
N MET A 347 9.86 -6.09 -21.27
CA MET A 347 10.17 -7.24 -20.42
C MET A 347 10.89 -8.36 -21.18
N ALA A 348 10.47 -8.67 -22.41
CA ALA A 348 11.04 -9.72 -23.25
C ALA A 348 12.49 -9.44 -23.68
N LYS A 349 12.95 -8.19 -23.62
CA LYS A 349 14.33 -7.80 -23.97
C LYS A 349 15.29 -7.88 -22.77
N ILE A 350 14.78 -8.10 -21.56
CA ILE A 350 15.60 -8.16 -20.35
C ILE A 350 16.33 -9.50 -20.30
N PRO A 351 17.66 -9.52 -20.24
CA PRO A 351 18.43 -10.76 -20.25
C PRO A 351 18.19 -11.56 -18.96
N ASN A 352 18.09 -12.88 -19.10
CA ASN A 352 17.91 -13.83 -17.98
C ASN A 352 16.60 -13.66 -17.20
N VAL A 353 15.59 -13.02 -17.80
CA VAL A 353 14.23 -12.93 -17.26
C VAL A 353 13.29 -13.76 -18.12
N LYS A 354 12.35 -14.44 -17.47
CA LYS A 354 11.27 -15.19 -18.12
C LYS A 354 9.97 -14.40 -18.04
N LEU A 355 9.53 -13.85 -19.18
CA LEU A 355 8.19 -13.32 -19.31
C LEU A 355 7.17 -14.48 -19.28
N VAL A 356 6.32 -14.51 -18.26
CA VAL A 356 5.23 -15.48 -18.15
C VAL A 356 3.92 -14.88 -18.71
N PRO A 357 2.89 -15.70 -18.99
CA PRO A 357 1.59 -15.16 -19.44
C PRO A 357 1.01 -14.14 -18.47
N ARG A 358 0.16 -13.25 -18.99
CA ARG A 358 -0.56 -12.26 -18.17
C ARG A 358 -1.28 -12.94 -17.02
N ILE A 359 -1.24 -12.28 -15.86
CA ILE A 359 -1.84 -12.80 -14.63
C ILE A 359 -3.25 -12.22 -14.48
N HIS A 360 -4.21 -13.15 -14.45
CA HIS A 360 -5.61 -12.88 -14.14
C HIS A 360 -6.05 -13.77 -12.97
N CYS A 361 -5.66 -13.40 -11.75
CA CYS A 361 -6.02 -14.19 -10.57
C CYS A 361 -6.78 -13.32 -9.57
N PRO A 362 -8.05 -13.63 -9.23
CA PRO A 362 -8.83 -12.94 -8.20
C PRO A 362 -8.21 -13.18 -6.82
N SER A 363 -7.15 -12.43 -6.52
CA SER A 363 -6.34 -12.58 -5.31
C SER A 363 -5.80 -11.23 -4.86
N GLY A 364 -5.92 -10.96 -3.56
CA GLY A 364 -5.50 -9.68 -3.01
C GLY A 364 -6.35 -8.49 -3.45
N SER A 365 -5.94 -7.32 -2.99
CA SER A 365 -6.51 -6.01 -3.28
C SER A 365 -5.36 -5.03 -3.18
N GLU A 366 -5.33 -4.06 -4.07
CA GLU A 366 -4.22 -3.12 -4.22
C GLU A 366 -4.84 -1.78 -4.62
N ASP A 367 -4.52 -0.71 -3.88
CA ASP A 367 -5.12 0.60 -4.11
C ASP A 367 -4.49 1.35 -5.29
N CYS A 368 -3.37 0.85 -5.83
CA CYS A 368 -2.81 1.27 -7.11
C CYS A 368 -3.85 1.22 -8.26
N ALA A 369 -4.83 0.32 -8.16
CA ALA A 369 -5.95 0.25 -9.09
C ALA A 369 -6.68 1.60 -9.28
N LEU A 370 -6.73 2.45 -8.24
CA LEU A 370 -7.31 3.79 -8.31
C LEU A 370 -6.48 4.74 -9.19
N PHE A 371 -5.14 4.66 -9.13
CA PHE A 371 -4.27 5.43 -10.03
C PHE A 371 -4.43 4.99 -11.47
N LEU A 372 -4.39 3.66 -11.73
CA LEU A 372 -4.59 3.11 -13.07
C LEU A 372 -5.92 3.61 -13.67
N SER A 373 -7.01 3.49 -12.90
CA SER A 373 -8.34 3.90 -13.34
C SER A 373 -8.42 5.40 -13.64
N ARG A 374 -7.82 6.26 -12.80
CA ARG A 374 -7.78 7.71 -13.02
C ARG A 374 -7.05 8.07 -14.32
N VAL A 375 -5.86 7.50 -14.53
CA VAL A 375 -5.04 7.75 -15.71
C VAL A 375 -5.76 7.31 -16.99
N ILE A 376 -6.31 6.09 -16.99
CA ILE A 376 -7.07 5.55 -18.14
C ILE A 376 -8.31 6.42 -18.44
N LYS A 377 -9.04 6.84 -17.40
CA LYS A 377 -10.22 7.71 -17.55
C LYS A 377 -9.87 9.07 -18.16
N ASN A 378 -8.67 9.59 -17.89
CA ASN A 378 -8.18 10.85 -18.46
C ASN A 378 -7.53 10.67 -19.85
N GLY A 379 -7.57 9.46 -20.42
CA GLY A 379 -7.05 9.16 -21.76
C GLY A 379 -5.57 8.73 -21.79
N GLY A 380 -4.93 8.60 -20.63
CA GLY A 380 -3.61 8.01 -20.49
C GLY A 380 -3.64 6.48 -20.56
N LYS A 381 -2.47 5.87 -20.48
CA LYS A 381 -2.24 4.43 -20.53
C LYS A 381 -1.63 3.96 -19.22
N ALA A 382 -2.07 2.82 -18.70
CA ALA A 382 -1.59 2.33 -17.41
C ALA A 382 -1.38 0.82 -17.38
N ALA A 383 -0.35 0.38 -16.65
CA ALA A 383 -0.06 -1.04 -16.46
C ALA A 383 0.34 -1.31 -15.01
N PHE A 384 0.05 -2.54 -14.56
CA PHE A 384 0.58 -3.08 -13.31
C PHE A 384 1.45 -4.29 -13.63
N ILE A 385 2.68 -4.27 -13.14
CA ILE A 385 3.66 -5.33 -13.42
C ILE A 385 3.93 -6.16 -12.17
N LEU A 386 4.31 -7.41 -12.37
CA LEU A 386 4.83 -8.27 -11.32
C LEU A 386 6.27 -8.64 -11.67
N TYR A 387 7.16 -8.61 -10.68
CA TYR A 387 8.53 -9.13 -10.80
C TYR A 387 8.84 -10.08 -9.63
N GLY A 388 9.38 -11.26 -9.95
CA GLY A 388 9.31 -12.38 -9.04
C GLY A 388 10.40 -12.44 -7.97
N CYS A 389 10.06 -13.09 -6.87
CA CYS A 389 10.97 -13.44 -5.78
C CYS A 389 10.58 -14.81 -5.22
N ASN A 390 11.48 -15.47 -4.51
CA ASN A 390 11.15 -16.64 -3.72
C ASN A 390 10.71 -16.20 -2.33
N HIS A 391 9.43 -16.41 -2.01
CA HIS A 391 8.84 -16.10 -0.70
C HIS A 391 7.89 -17.22 -0.26
N LYS A 392 7.53 -17.25 1.02
CA LYS A 392 6.60 -18.24 1.60
C LYS A 392 5.16 -17.74 1.67
N GLY A 393 4.86 -16.64 0.99
CA GLY A 393 3.63 -15.84 1.11
C GLY A 393 3.89 -14.51 1.81
N HIS A 394 3.24 -13.46 1.31
CA HIS A 394 3.24 -12.12 1.88
C HIS A 394 2.59 -12.13 3.27
N HIS A 395 2.94 -11.12 4.08
CA HIS A 395 2.40 -10.88 5.44
C HIS A 395 2.75 -11.98 6.44
N ARG A 396 3.81 -12.75 6.15
CA ARG A 396 4.36 -13.76 7.05
C ARG A 396 5.62 -13.24 7.72
N SER A 397 5.85 -13.68 8.95
CA SER A 397 7.04 -13.31 9.73
C SER A 397 8.37 -13.68 9.07
N ASN A 398 8.36 -14.64 8.14
CA ASN A 398 9.53 -15.10 7.40
C ASN A 398 9.47 -14.75 5.90
N PHE A 399 8.67 -13.74 5.52
CA PHE A 399 8.73 -13.14 4.20
C PHE A 399 10.09 -12.50 3.98
N ASP A 400 10.61 -12.60 2.77
CA ASP A 400 11.77 -11.85 2.32
C ASP A 400 11.88 -11.97 0.78
N ILE A 401 12.62 -11.06 0.16
CA ILE A 401 12.91 -11.06 -1.28
C ILE A 401 14.43 -11.14 -1.50
N GLN A 402 14.85 -11.74 -2.61
CA GLN A 402 16.26 -11.80 -2.99
C GLN A 402 16.66 -10.47 -3.65
N ASP A 403 16.94 -9.44 -2.85
CA ASP A 403 17.14 -8.05 -3.31
C ASP A 403 18.09 -7.89 -4.49
N GLU A 404 19.25 -8.52 -4.42
CA GLU A 404 20.30 -8.47 -5.46
C GLU A 404 19.88 -9.12 -6.79
N GLN A 405 18.76 -9.85 -6.84
CA GLN A 405 18.27 -10.56 -8.01
C GLN A 405 16.88 -10.09 -8.47
N SER A 406 15.94 -9.92 -7.53
CA SER A 406 14.56 -9.52 -7.83
C SER A 406 14.44 -8.04 -8.20
N LEU A 407 15.10 -7.14 -7.46
CA LEU A 407 14.96 -5.70 -7.67
C LEU A 407 15.57 -5.20 -8.99
N PRO A 408 16.74 -5.71 -9.45
CA PRO A 408 17.27 -5.36 -10.77
C PRO A 408 16.29 -5.62 -11.91
N ASN A 409 15.47 -6.67 -11.83
CA ASN A 409 14.47 -6.94 -12.86
C ASN A 409 13.43 -5.80 -12.92
N ALA A 410 12.89 -5.37 -11.77
CA ALA A 410 11.96 -4.24 -11.71
C ALA A 410 12.57 -2.95 -12.25
N PHE A 411 13.81 -2.65 -11.84
CA PHE A 411 14.55 -1.48 -12.31
C PHE A 411 14.72 -1.49 -13.84
N GLU A 412 15.12 -2.62 -14.43
CA GLU A 412 15.28 -2.76 -15.88
C GLU A 412 13.95 -2.62 -16.64
N ILE A 413 12.83 -3.11 -16.08
CA ILE A 413 11.51 -2.92 -16.67
C ILE A 413 11.13 -1.44 -16.68
N TYR A 414 11.19 -0.76 -15.54
CA TYR A 414 10.80 0.65 -15.45
C TYR A 414 11.70 1.55 -16.32
N LYS A 415 13.02 1.30 -16.27
CA LYS A 415 13.98 1.96 -17.15
C LYS A 415 13.64 1.75 -18.63
N GLY A 416 13.39 0.51 -19.04
CA GLY A 416 13.06 0.20 -20.42
C GLY A 416 11.76 0.85 -20.89
N ILE A 417 10.74 0.92 -20.01
CA ILE A 417 9.49 1.63 -20.30
C ILE A 417 9.77 3.12 -20.49
N ALA A 418 10.51 3.76 -19.58
CA ALA A 418 10.91 5.16 -19.71
C ALA A 418 11.65 5.41 -21.04
N GLN A 419 12.57 4.53 -21.43
CA GLN A 419 13.29 4.65 -22.70
C GLN A 419 12.39 4.51 -23.93
N VAL A 420 11.29 3.74 -23.85
CA VAL A 420 10.37 3.55 -24.97
C VAL A 420 9.40 4.71 -25.09
N VAL A 421 8.76 5.12 -23.98
CA VAL A 421 7.65 6.09 -24.02
C VAL A 421 8.14 7.54 -23.93
N ASN A 422 9.29 7.80 -23.32
CA ASN A 422 9.93 9.12 -23.22
C ASN A 422 11.19 9.24 -24.07
N LYS A 423 11.30 8.48 -25.17
CA LYS A 423 12.42 8.64 -26.11
C LYS A 423 12.46 10.04 -26.71
N LEU A 424 13.64 10.49 -27.13
CA LEU A 424 13.75 11.70 -27.93
C LEU A 424 13.02 11.51 -29.28
N PRO A 425 12.35 12.55 -29.80
CA PRO A 425 11.89 12.53 -31.18
C PRO A 425 13.09 12.41 -32.12
N ASN A 426 12.92 11.61 -33.18
CA ASN A 426 13.93 11.43 -34.24
C ASN A 426 14.17 12.73 -35.03
#